data_AF-A0A645I683-F1
#
_entry.id   AF-A0A645I683-F1
#
_cell.length_a   1.000
_cell.length_b   1.000
_cell.length_c   1.000
_cell.angle_alpha   90.00
_cell.angle_beta   90.00
_cell.angle_gamma   90.00
#
_symmetry.space_group_name_H-M   'P 1'
#
loop_
_entity.id
_entity.type
_entity.pdbx_description
1 polymer ?
#
loop_
_entity_poly.entity_id
_entity_poly.type
_entity_poly.pdbx_seq_one_letter_code
_entity_poly.pdbx_strand_id
1 'polypeptide(L)' 'MASQTSESNVLLIAMASDDAVKAGIHAGKIVREAASVLGGGGGGKPSMAQAGGKNPEKMEDAFTSVRKIVKQQLGE' A
#
# COMPACT_ATOMS: atom_id res chain seq x y z
N MET A 1 -19.00 -0.26 3.17
CA MET A 1 -18.35 1.06 3.29
C MET A 1 -17.83 1.42 1.91
N ALA A 2 -18.49 2.34 1.21
CA ALA A 2 -18.06 2.77 -0.12
C ALA A 2 -16.89 3.75 0.04
N SER A 3 -15.75 3.43 -0.59
CA SER A 3 -14.66 4.40 -0.76
C SER A 3 -15.20 5.54 -1.64
N GLN A 4 -15.38 6.73 -1.09
CA GLN A 4 -15.70 7.92 -1.88
C GLN A 4 -14.47 8.32 -2.68
N THR A 5 -14.40 7.86 -3.94
CA THR A 5 -13.44 8.37 -4.91
C THR A 5 -13.93 9.74 -5.38
N SER A 6 -13.54 10.79 -4.67
CA SER A 6 -13.55 12.15 -5.22
C SER A 6 -12.43 12.24 -6.27
N GLU A 7 -12.58 13.05 -7.32
CA GLU A 7 -11.63 13.14 -8.46
C GLU A 7 -10.16 13.39 -8.06
N SER A 8 -9.90 13.86 -6.84
CA SER A 8 -8.57 14.14 -6.29
C SER A 8 -7.99 13.04 -5.39
N ASN A 9 -8.73 11.96 -5.09
CA ASN A 9 -8.29 10.92 -4.17
C ASN A 9 -7.59 9.76 -4.91
N VAL A 10 -6.53 9.24 -4.29
CA VAL A 10 -5.81 8.05 -4.76
C VAL A 10 -6.41 6.80 -4.13
N LEU A 11 -6.62 5.75 -4.92
CA LEU A 11 -6.94 4.42 -4.46
C LEU A 11 -5.73 3.49 -4.66
N LEU A 12 -5.31 2.81 -3.59
CA LEU A 12 -4.23 1.82 -3.61
C LEU A 12 -4.79 0.44 -3.30
N ILE A 13 -4.40 -0.55 -4.10
CA ILE A 13 -4.70 -1.96 -3.88
C ILE A 13 -3.41 -2.75 -4.01
N ALA A 14 -3.11 -3.60 -3.03
CA ALA A 14 -2.01 -4.56 -3.12
C ALA A 14 -2.52 -5.98 -2.93
N MET A 15 -2.00 -6.88 -3.76
CA MET A 15 -2.22 -8.32 -3.67
C MET A 15 -0.86 -9.01 -3.64
N ALA A 16 -0.74 -10.03 -2.81
CA ALA A 16 0.41 -10.90 -2.72
C ALA A 16 -0.06 -12.34 -2.93
N SER A 17 0.69 -13.10 -3.73
CA SER A 17 0.48 -14.54 -3.87
C SER A 17 0.75 -15.26 -2.55
N ASP A 18 0.20 -16.46 -2.38
CA ASP A 18 0.40 -17.24 -1.16
C ASP A 18 1.89 -17.49 -0.88
N ASP A 19 2.70 -17.69 -1.91
CA ASP A 19 4.14 -17.90 -1.76
C ASP A 19 4.87 -16.63 -1.31
N ALA A 20 4.47 -15.46 -1.79
CA ALA A 20 5.01 -14.18 -1.32
C ALA A 20 4.62 -13.93 0.16
N VAL A 21 3.38 -14.25 0.54
CA VAL A 21 2.94 -14.14 1.94
C VAL A 21 3.72 -15.09 2.84
N LYS A 22 3.95 -16.34 2.40
CA LYS A 22 4.81 -17.30 3.12
C LYS A 22 6.25 -16.84 3.23
N ALA A 23 6.75 -16.11 2.22
CA ALA A 23 8.08 -15.49 2.25
C ALA A 23 8.16 -14.24 3.16
N GLY A 24 7.06 -13.86 3.82
CA GLY A 24 7.04 -12.76 4.79
C GLY A 24 6.44 -11.45 4.27
N ILE A 25 5.97 -11.41 3.01
CA ILE A 25 5.29 -10.23 2.46
C ILE A 25 3.94 -10.01 3.14
N HIS A 26 3.66 -8.75 3.46
CA HIS A 26 2.39 -8.33 4.05
C HIS A 26 1.80 -7.13 3.30
N ALA A 27 0.87 -7.40 2.38
CA ALA A 27 0.17 -6.39 1.57
C ALA A 27 -0.42 -5.24 2.42
N GLY A 28 -1.06 -5.58 3.54
CA GLY A 28 -1.60 -4.60 4.49
C GLY A 28 -0.59 -3.57 5.02
N LYS A 29 0.64 -3.98 5.30
CA LYS A 29 1.69 -3.04 5.77
C LYS A 29 2.20 -2.17 4.64
N ILE A 30 2.35 -2.74 3.44
CA ILE A 30 2.82 -2.04 2.25
C ILE A 30 1.88 -0.89 1.88
N VAL A 31 0.57 -1.17 1.74
CA VAL A 31 -0.41 -0.14 1.34
C VAL A 31 -0.62 0.92 2.41
N ARG A 32 -0.47 0.56 3.69
CA ARG A 32 -0.64 1.50 4.80
C ARG A 32 0.45 2.58 4.79
N GLU A 33 1.70 2.19 4.58
CA GLU A 33 2.80 3.16 4.48
C GLU A 33 2.70 4.00 3.21
N ALA A 34 2.38 3.38 2.07
CA ALA A 34 2.16 4.12 0.83
C ALA A 34 1.05 5.17 0.98
N ALA A 35 -0.07 4.79 1.62
CA ALA A 35 -1.17 5.71 1.88
C ALA A 35 -0.81 6.82 2.88
N SER A 36 0.04 6.52 3.88
CA SER A 36 0.55 7.51 4.83
C SER A 36 1.31 8.64 4.12
N VAL A 37 2.18 8.29 3.16
CA VAL A 37 2.89 9.26 2.31
C VAL A 37 1.91 10.13 1.51
N LEU A 38 0.83 9.52 1.01
CA LEU A 38 -0.24 10.18 0.25
C LEU A 38 -1.26 10.92 1.15
N GLY A 39 -0.99 11.08 2.45
CA GLY A 39 -1.87 11.82 3.37
C GLY A 39 -3.18 11.10 3.69
N GLY A 40 -3.20 9.77 3.63
CA GLY A 40 -4.37 8.95 3.93
C GLY A 40 -4.03 7.71 4.75
N GLY A 41 -4.79 6.63 4.55
CA GLY A 41 -4.68 5.43 5.35
C GLY A 41 -5.43 4.24 4.77
N GLY A 42 -5.22 3.08 5.38
CA GLY A 42 -5.85 1.83 4.98
C GLY A 42 -5.30 0.61 5.70
N GLY A 43 -5.62 -0.56 5.15
CA GLY A 43 -5.23 -1.84 5.73
C GLY A 43 -5.90 -3.02 5.03
N GLY A 44 -5.61 -4.22 5.55
CA GLY A 44 -6.14 -5.46 5.01
C GLY A 44 -5.31 -6.66 5.48
N LYS A 45 -5.53 -7.79 4.83
CA LYS A 45 -4.84 -9.04 5.12
C LYS A 45 -3.43 -9.05 4.50
N PRO A 46 -2.55 -9.97 4.93
CA PRO A 46 -1.25 -10.16 4.28
C PRO A 46 -1.33 -10.44 2.78
N SER A 47 -2.35 -11.17 2.33
CA SER A 47 -2.56 -11.52 0.91
C SER A 47 -3.24 -10.41 0.08
N MET A 48 -4.04 -9.55 0.70
CA MET A 48 -4.75 -8.48 0.00
C MET A 48 -5.07 -7.33 0.95
N ALA A 49 -4.80 -6.10 0.50
CA ALA A 49 -5.14 -4.90 1.24
C ALA A 49 -5.47 -3.72 0.33
N GLN A 50 -6.19 -2.76 0.90
CA GLN A 50 -6.60 -1.54 0.22
C GLN A 50 -6.34 -0.32 1.10
N ALA A 51 -6.04 0.81 0.46
CA ALA A 51 -5.85 2.08 1.13
C ALA A 51 -6.21 3.26 0.22
N GLY A 52 -6.39 4.43 0.82
CA GLY A 52 -6.68 5.66 0.08
C GLY A 52 -5.77 6.79 0.51
N GLY A 53 -5.54 7.75 -0.39
CA GLY A 53 -4.74 8.96 -0.17
C GLY A 53 -5.41 10.20 -0.77
N LYS A 54 -4.98 11.38 -0.34
CA LYS A 54 -5.51 12.68 -0.79
C LYS A 54 -4.50 13.50 -1.61
N ASN A 55 -3.25 13.05 -1.66
CA ASN A 55 -2.14 13.77 -2.28
C ASN A 55 -1.58 12.99 -3.48
N PRO A 56 -2.24 13.03 -4.65
CA PRO A 56 -1.77 12.36 -5.86
C PRO A 56 -0.39 12.86 -6.33
N GLU A 57 -0.03 14.09 -5.99
CA GLU A 57 1.29 14.69 -6.26
C GLU A 57 2.47 13.94 -5.62
N LYS A 58 2.23 13.16 -4.56
CA LYS A 58 3.26 12.38 -3.83
C LYS A 58 3.36 10.92 -4.29
N MET A 59 2.86 10.62 -5.48
CA MET A 59 2.81 9.24 -5.99
C MET A 59 4.19 8.62 -6.18
N GLU A 60 5.18 9.38 -6.67
CA GLU A 60 6.57 8.89 -6.77
C GLU A 60 7.17 8.54 -5.40
N ASP A 61 6.96 9.38 -4.40
CA ASP A 61 7.42 9.13 -3.03
C ASP A 61 6.76 7.87 -2.44
N ALA A 62 5.46 7.70 -2.70
CA ALA A 62 4.72 6.51 -2.27
C ALA A 62 5.28 5.23 -2.92
N PHE A 63 5.58 5.25 -4.22
CA PHE A 63 6.21 4.10 -4.90
C PHE A 63 7.62 3.82 -4.37
N THR A 64 8.40 4.85 -4.08
CA THR A 64 9.73 4.71 -3.47
C THR A 64 9.65 4.06 -2.09
N SER A 65 8.68 4.48 -1.28
CA SER A 65 8.39 3.86 0.02
C SER A 65 8.00 2.38 -0.12
N VAL A 66 7.10 2.05 -1.05
CA VAL A 66 6.70 0.65 -1.33
C VAL A 66 7.90 -0.22 -1.65
N ARG A 67 8.79 0.23 -2.55
CA ARG A 67 10.00 -0.53 -2.92
C ARG A 67 10.89 -0.80 -1.71
N LYS A 68 11.10 0.20 -0.86
CA LYS A 68 11.89 0.06 0.37
C LYS A 68 11.27 -0.97 1.32
N ILE A 69 9.96 -0.92 1.52
CA ILE A 69 9.24 -1.83 2.43
C ILE A 69 9.26 -3.26 1.93
N VAL A 70 9.07 -3.46 0.63
CA VAL A 70 9.12 -4.81 0.04
C VAL A 70 10.50 -5.43 0.23
N LYS A 71 11.59 -4.68 -0.03
CA LYS A 71 12.96 -5.15 0.24
C LYS A 71 13.17 -5.48 1.71
N GLN A 72 12.73 -4.60 2.61
CA GLN A 72 12.80 -4.84 4.05
C GLN A 72 12.03 -6.10 4.49
N GLN A 73 10.89 -6.41 3.86
CA GLN A 73 10.11 -7.62 4.16
C GLN A 73 10.75 -8.88 3.60
N LEU A 74 11.48 -8.78 2.48
CA LEU A 74 12.23 -9.89 1.87
C LEU A 74 13.63 -10.09 2.50
N GLY A 75 14.10 -9.13 3.31
CA GLY A 75 15.44 -9.18 3.90
C GLY A 75 16.56 -8.81 2.93
N GLU A 76 16.26 -8.06 1.87
CA GLU A 76 17.21 -7.53 0.88
C GLU A 76 17.73 -6.12 1.22
#